data_AF-A0A970XDR1-F1
#
_entry.id   AF-A0A970XDR1-F1
#
_cell.length_a   1.000
_cell.length_b   1.000
_cell.length_c   1.000
_cell.angle_alpha   90.00
_cell.angle_beta   90.00
_cell.angle_gamma   90.00
#
_symmetry.space_group_name_H-M   'P 1'
#
loop_
_entity.id
_entity.type
_entity.pdbx_description
1 polymer ?
#
loop_
_entity_poly.entity_id
_entity_poly.type
_entity_poly.pdbx_seq_one_letter_code
_entity_poly.pdbx_strand_id
1 'polypeptide(L)'
;MRTTVSTFLVLAITAGVILLQIFLSKKENKWLGLILPFITFACSLLTVLSITITDGMTGRDVFRLIASAFFISNIPTVILLAIYFAFRGKIKQKKALERMNIQDLE
;
A
#
# COMPACT_ATOMS: atom_id res chain seq x y z
N MET A 1 -27.37 13.54 5.47
CA MET A 1 -26.28 14.45 5.87
C MET A 1 -25.13 13.73 6.56
N ARG A 2 -25.35 12.97 7.64
CA ARG A 2 -24.27 12.25 8.37
C ARG A 2 -23.47 11.26 7.50
N THR A 3 -24.14 10.51 6.62
CA THR A 3 -23.48 9.57 5.70
C THR A 3 -22.71 10.27 4.60
N THR A 4 -23.29 11.31 3.97
CA THR A 4 -22.67 12.10 2.90
C THR A 4 -21.36 12.78 3.35
N VAL A 5 -21.35 13.34 4.56
CA VAL A 5 -20.13 13.91 5.17
C VAL A 5 -19.09 12.82 5.38
N SER A 6 -19.50 11.64 5.85
CA SER A 6 -18.60 10.50 6.04
C SER A 6 -17.99 10.02 4.71
N THR A 7 -18.76 10.00 3.62
CA THR A 7 -18.25 9.58 2.30
C THR A 7 -17.21 10.55 1.76
N PHE A 8 -17.46 11.86 1.87
CA PHE A 8 -16.50 12.90 1.47
C PHE A 8 -15.21 12.85 2.29
N LEU A 9 -15.32 12.60 3.60
CA LEU A 9 -14.17 12.46 4.49
C LEU A 9 -13.28 11.27 4.07
N VAL A 10 -13.87 10.11 3.77
CA VAL A 10 -13.15 8.93 3.29
C VAL A 10 -12.44 9.22 1.96
N LEU A 11 -13.10 9.93 1.04
CA LEU A 11 -12.53 10.31 -0.26
C LEU A 11 -11.33 11.26 -0.09
N ALA A 12 -11.45 12.26 0.79
CA ALA A 12 -10.37 13.19 1.10
C ALA A 12 -9.17 12.51 1.75
N ILE A 13 -9.41 11.60 2.70
CA ILE A 13 -8.35 10.79 3.33
C ILE A 13 -7.65 9.93 2.28
N THR A 14 -8.41 9.27 1.40
CA THR A 14 -7.84 8.41 0.34
C THR A 14 -6.98 9.22 -0.62
N ALA A 15 -7.45 10.40 -1.07
CA ALA A 15 -6.68 11.30 -1.91
C ALA A 15 -5.40 11.80 -1.21
N GLY A 16 -5.50 12.15 0.08
CA GLY A 16 -4.36 12.54 0.91
C GLY A 16 -3.32 11.42 1.07
N VAL A 17 -3.78 10.19 1.24
CA VAL A 17 -2.91 9.00 1.31
C VAL A 17 -2.19 8.76 -0.02
N ILE A 18 -2.86 8.92 -1.16
CA ILE A 18 -2.25 8.80 -2.50
C ILE A 18 -1.21 9.90 -2.72
N LEU A 19 -1.56 11.16 -2.40
CA LEU A 19 -0.63 12.29 -2.48
C LEU A 19 0.59 12.09 -1.59
N LEU A 20 0.38 11.61 -0.36
CA LEU A 20 1.45 11.25 0.56
C LEU A 20 2.32 10.15 -0.03
N GLN A 21 1.74 9.07 -0.57
CA GLN A 21 2.48 8.00 -1.26
C GLN A 21 3.35 8.52 -2.40
N ILE A 22 2.81 9.41 -3.24
CA ILE A 22 3.55 10.03 -4.34
C ILE A 22 4.69 10.89 -3.81
N PHE A 23 4.42 11.74 -2.81
CA PHE A 23 5.42 12.60 -2.18
C PHE A 23 6.56 11.79 -1.56
N LEU A 24 6.19 10.69 -0.89
CA LEU A 24 7.09 9.78 -0.21
C LEU A 24 7.91 8.93 -1.21
N SER A 25 7.32 8.60 -2.36
CA SER A 25 7.99 7.92 -3.48
C SER A 25 8.92 8.86 -4.27
N LYS A 26 8.72 10.17 -4.18
CA LYS A 26 9.54 11.19 -4.84
C LYS A 26 10.80 11.53 -4.03
N LYS A 27 10.83 11.17 -2.74
CA LYS A 27 11.99 11.34 -1.86
C LYS A 27 13.03 10.25 -2.16
N GLU A 28 14.31 10.62 -2.17
CA GLU A 28 15.42 9.74 -2.58
C GLU A 28 15.53 8.44 -1.76
N ASN A 29 14.94 8.43 -0.56
CA ASN A 29 15.03 7.32 0.36
C ASN A 29 13.98 6.23 0.06
N LYS A 30 14.46 5.10 -0.45
CA LYS A 30 13.71 3.93 -0.93
C LYS A 30 12.69 3.39 0.08
N TRP A 31 12.97 3.52 1.36
CA TRP A 31 12.18 2.97 2.46
C TRP A 31 10.92 3.77 2.76
N LEU A 32 10.92 5.08 2.47
CA LEU A 32 9.82 5.95 2.84
C LEU A 32 8.57 5.62 2.00
N GLY A 33 8.66 5.52 0.68
CA GLY A 33 7.51 5.13 -0.16
C GLY A 33 6.95 3.72 0.14
N LEU A 34 7.76 2.85 0.76
CA LEU A 34 7.39 1.48 1.12
C LEU A 34 6.79 1.36 2.52
N ILE A 35 6.93 2.39 3.36
CA ILE A 35 6.44 2.36 4.74
C ILE A 35 4.92 2.25 4.80
N LEU A 36 4.23 2.86 3.83
CA LEU A 36 2.77 2.87 3.79
C LEU A 36 2.18 1.50 3.39
N PRO A 37 2.67 0.83 2.31
CA PRO A 37 2.34 -0.57 2.05
C PRO A 37 2.70 -1.50 3.22
N PHE A 38 3.84 -1.27 3.87
CA PHE A 38 4.29 -2.11 4.98
C PHE A 38 3.40 -1.97 6.23
N ILE A 39 2.98 -0.75 6.57
CA ILE A 39 2.04 -0.50 7.66
C ILE A 39 0.67 -1.11 7.35
N THR A 40 0.17 -0.98 6.12
CA THR A 40 -1.12 -1.62 5.74
C THR A 40 -1.04 -3.14 5.77
N PHE A 41 0.08 -3.73 5.34
CA PHE A 41 0.33 -5.16 5.46
C PHE A 41 0.38 -5.60 6.93
N ALA A 42 1.07 -4.86 7.79
CA ALA A 42 1.14 -5.14 9.23
C ALA A 42 -0.24 -5.03 9.91
N CYS A 43 -1.06 -4.03 9.56
CA CYS A 43 -2.43 -3.94 10.02
C CYS A 43 -3.29 -5.12 9.53
N SER A 44 -3.13 -5.55 8.29
CA SER A 44 -3.81 -6.75 7.77
C SER A 44 -3.43 -8.02 8.54
N LEU A 45 -2.18 -8.14 8.99
CA LEU A 45 -1.74 -9.26 9.79
C LEU A 45 -2.36 -9.22 11.19
N LEU A 46 -2.43 -8.05 11.81
CA LEU A 46 -3.10 -7.85 13.09
C LEU A 46 -4.60 -8.18 13.02
N THR A 47 -5.29 -7.84 11.93
CA THR A 47 -6.69 -8.22 11.74
C THR A 47 -6.89 -9.72 11.64
N VAL A 48 -5.97 -10.45 11.00
CA VAL A 48 -6.02 -11.92 10.95
C VAL A 48 -5.76 -12.53 12.32
N LEU A 49 -4.79 -11.98 13.07
CA LEU A 49 -4.50 -12.42 14.44
C LEU A 49 -5.62 -12.09 15.43
N SER A 50 -6.43 -11.07 15.14
CA SER A 50 -7.56 -10.64 15.99
C SER A 50 -8.86 -11.37 15.67
N ILE A 51 -8.86 -12.39 14.79
CA ILE A 51 -10.08 -13.15 14.48
C ILE A 51 -10.48 -13.98 15.71
N THR A 52 -11.60 -13.61 16.31
CA THR A 52 -12.25 -14.39 17.37
C THR A 52 -13.07 -15.51 16.74
N ILE A 53 -12.79 -16.74 17.14
CA ILE A 53 -13.55 -17.92 16.70
C ILE A 53 -14.73 -18.10 17.67
N THR A 54 -15.94 -18.13 17.13
CA THR A 54 -17.17 -18.35 17.91
C THR A 54 -17.54 -19.82 17.94
N ASP A 55 -18.12 -20.28 19.05
CA ASP A 55 -18.63 -21.65 19.17
C ASP A 55 -19.71 -21.90 18.10
N GLY A 56 -19.44 -22.87 17.22
CA GLY A 56 -20.29 -23.21 16.07
C GLY A 56 -19.64 -23.01 14.70
N MET A 57 -18.45 -22.39 14.62
CA MET A 57 -17.69 -22.29 13.37
C MET A 57 -16.88 -23.56 13.11
N THR A 58 -17.06 -24.18 11.95
CA THR A 58 -16.23 -25.34 11.55
C THR A 58 -14.85 -24.86 11.11
N GLY A 59 -13.81 -25.69 11.22
CA GLY A 59 -12.45 -25.34 10.76
C GLY A 59 -12.38 -24.87 9.30
N ARG A 60 -13.29 -25.34 8.42
CA ARG A 60 -13.43 -24.83 7.05
C ARG A 60 -13.93 -23.39 7.00
N ASP A 61 -14.85 -23.01 7.87
CA ASP A 61 -15.44 -21.67 7.90
C ASP A 61 -14.41 -20.64 8.40
N VAL A 62 -13.66 -21.01 9.43
CA VAL A 62 -12.53 -20.21 9.94
C VAL A 62 -11.46 -20.02 8.87
N PHE A 63 -11.08 -21.10 8.17
CA PHE A 63 -10.12 -21.01 7.06
C PHE A 63 -10.62 -20.10 5.93
N ARG A 64 -11.90 -20.21 5.54
CA ARG A 64 -12.51 -19.34 4.54
C ARG A 64 -12.52 -17.88 4.96
N LEU A 65 -12.82 -17.61 6.23
CA LEU A 65 -12.88 -16.26 6.79
C LEU A 65 -11.49 -15.62 6.85
N ILE A 66 -10.48 -16.35 7.33
CA ILE A 66 -9.07 -15.88 7.32
C ILE A 66 -8.60 -15.62 5.89
N ALA A 67 -8.81 -16.56 4.98
CA ALA A 67 -8.36 -16.43 3.60
C ALA A 67 -9.03 -15.23 2.91
N SER A 68 -10.35 -15.12 2.98
CA SER A 68 -11.08 -14.00 2.36
C SER A 68 -10.71 -12.65 2.99
N ALA A 69 -10.61 -12.57 4.32
CA ALA A 69 -10.20 -11.35 5.00
C ALA A 69 -8.80 -10.91 4.57
N PHE A 70 -7.82 -11.84 4.56
CA PHE A 70 -6.45 -11.54 4.17
C PHE A 70 -6.33 -11.12 2.70
N PHE A 71 -7.02 -11.79 1.77
CA PHE A 71 -6.97 -11.38 0.37
C PHE A 71 -7.60 -10.00 0.16
N ILE A 72 -8.80 -9.77 0.69
CA ILE A 72 -9.53 -8.51 0.50
C ILE A 72 -8.78 -7.33 1.12
N SER A 73 -8.24 -7.49 2.34
CA SER A 73 -7.46 -6.45 3.01
C SER A 73 -6.13 -6.14 2.30
N ASN A 74 -5.52 -7.13 1.64
CA ASN A 74 -4.23 -6.95 0.95
C ASN A 74 -4.35 -6.48 -0.51
N ILE A 75 -5.51 -6.58 -1.18
CA ILE A 75 -5.70 -6.02 -2.53
C ILE A 75 -5.22 -4.56 -2.65
N PRO A 76 -5.67 -3.61 -1.80
CA PRO A 76 -5.21 -2.22 -1.88
C PRO A 76 -3.69 -2.10 -1.64
N THR A 77 -3.13 -2.90 -0.73
CA THR A 77 -1.69 -2.93 -0.47
C THR A 77 -0.90 -3.39 -1.69
N VAL A 78 -1.36 -4.44 -2.38
CA VAL A 78 -0.73 -4.95 -3.62
C VAL A 78 -0.77 -3.91 -4.73
N ILE A 79 -1.88 -3.17 -4.87
CA ILE A 79 -2.00 -2.08 -5.85
C ILE A 79 -1.00 -0.96 -5.55
N LEU A 80 -0.90 -0.54 -4.28
CA LEU A 80 0.09 0.46 -3.83
C LEU A 80 1.53 0.00 -4.10
N LEU A 81 1.81 -1.28 -3.85
CA LEU A 81 3.13 -1.88 -4.09
C LEU A 81 3.47 -1.92 -5.58
N ALA A 82 2.51 -2.27 -6.43
CA ALA A 82 2.66 -2.31 -7.88
C ALA A 82 2.92 -0.90 -8.46
N ILE A 83 2.17 0.11 -8.02
CA ILE A 83 2.38 1.51 -8.41
C ILE A 83 3.79 1.96 -7.99
N TYR A 84 4.20 1.66 -6.76
CA TYR A 84 5.53 1.98 -6.28
C TYR A 84 6.64 1.36 -7.15
N PHE A 85 6.54 0.07 -7.50
CA PHE A 85 7.52 -0.58 -8.37
C PHE A 85 7.56 0.01 -9.78
N ALA A 86 6.40 0.30 -10.37
CA ALA A 86 6.28 0.88 -11.70
C ALA A 86 6.97 2.26 -11.80
N PHE A 87 6.70 3.14 -10.83
CA PHE A 87 7.31 4.48 -10.80
C PHE A 87 8.80 4.43 -10.43
N ARG A 88 9.21 3.52 -9.54
CA ARG A 88 10.62 3.40 -9.13
C ARG A 88 11.52 2.90 -10.24
N GLY A 89 11.04 2.03 -11.12
CA GLY A 89 11.77 1.60 -12.31
C GLY A 89 12.15 2.79 -13.21
N LYS A 90 11.23 3.73 -13.40
CA LYS A 90 11.42 4.94 -14.22
C LYS A 90 12.45 5.90 -13.60
N ILE A 91 12.45 6.07 -12.28
CA ILE A 91 13.40 6.95 -11.57
C ILE A 91 14.82 6.41 -11.67
N LYS A 92 15.03 5.10 -11.51
CA LYS A 92 16.35 4.48 -11.66
C LYS A 92 16.91 4.66 -13.07
N GLN A 93 16.08 4.50 -14.10
CA GLN A 93 16.51 4.69 -15.49
C GLN A 93 16.90 6.14 -15.77
N LYS A 94 16.12 7.13 -15.31
CA LYS A 94 16.48 8.55 -15.46
C LYS A 94 17.80 8.88 -14.77
N LYS A 95 18.01 8.41 -13.54
CA LYS A 95 19.25 8.66 -12.78
C LYS A 95 20.47 8.01 -13.45
N ALA A 96 20.31 6.86 -14.10
CA ALA A 96 21.38 6.23 -14.87
C ALA A 96 21.73 7.04 -16.13
N LEU A 97 20.71 7.53 -16.86
CA LEU A 97 20.89 8.35 -18.06
C LEU A 97 21.57 9.70 -17.75
N GLU A 98 21.17 10.39 -16.68
CA GLU A 98 21.87 11.60 -16.22
C GLU A 98 23.33 11.32 -15.86
N ARG A 99 23.61 10.19 -15.21
CA ARG A 99 24.98 9.83 -14.83
C ARG A 99 25.88 9.58 -16.04
N MET A 100 25.34 8.94 -17.08
CA MET A 100 26.06 8.74 -18.35
C MET A 100 26.27 10.07 -19.09
N ASN A 101 25.26 10.95 -19.11
CA ASN A 101 25.37 12.25 -19.77
C ASN A 101 26.39 13.17 -19.10
N ILE A 102 26.52 13.14 -17.76
CA ILE A 102 27.53 13.94 -17.04
C ILE A 102 28.95 13.43 -17.32
N GLN A 103 29.15 12.13 -17.48
CA GLN A 103 30.46 11.54 -17.78
C GLN A 103 30.93 11.80 -19.22
N ASP A 104 30.02 12.06 -20.15
CA ASP A 104 30.34 12.38 -21.55
C ASP A 104 30.74 13.87 -21.74
N LEU A 105 30.44 14.72 -20.75
CA LEU A 105 30.75 16.15 -20.76
C LEU A 105 32.08 16.51 -20.09
N GLU A 106 32.73 15.58 -19.37
CA GLU A 106 34.06 15.73 -18.76
C GLU A 106 35.17 15.18 -19.66
#